data_AF-A0A0F2LN42-F1
#
_entry.id   AF-A0A0F2LN42-F1
#
_cell.length_a   1.000
_cell.length_b   1.000
_cell.length_c   1.000
_cell.angle_alpha   90.00
_cell.angle_beta   90.00
_cell.angle_gamma   90.00
#
_symmetry.space_group_name_H-M   'P 1'
#
loop_
_entity.id
_entity.type
_entity.pdbx_description
1 polymer ?
#
loop_
_entity_poly.entity_id
_entity_poly.type
_entity_poly.pdbx_seq_one_letter_code
_entity_poly.pdbx_strand_id
1 'polypeptide(L)' 'MSVYPGDPEVKVERLENQGYYVSRLTLSSHTGTHVDVPAHVFKDGKTLDQIPVEMFSGRAYVVRLEELDSINVDV' A
#
# COMPACT_ATOMS: atom_id res chain seq x y z
N MET A 1 -7.22 12.82 1.76
CA MET A 1 -5.88 12.24 2.03
C MET A 1 -4.93 12.81 0.99
N SER A 2 -3.66 12.97 1.34
CA SER A 2 -2.62 13.23 0.34
C SER A 2 -2.43 12.01 -0.55
N VAL A 3 -2.12 12.24 -1.82
CA VAL A 3 -1.72 11.23 -2.81
C VAL A 3 -0.43 11.70 -3.46
N TYR A 4 0.30 10.78 -4.08
CA TYR A 4 1.48 11.15 -4.86
C TYR A 4 1.08 12.03 -6.06
N PRO A 5 1.88 13.04 -6.46
CA PRO A 5 1.57 13.85 -7.64
C PRO A 5 1.39 13.00 -8.89
N GLY A 6 0.18 13.02 -9.47
CA GLY A 6 -0.19 12.24 -10.66
C GLY A 6 -1.03 10.99 -10.37
N ASP A 7 -1.13 10.56 -9.11
CA ASP A 7 -1.99 9.44 -8.72
C ASP A 7 -3.47 9.83 -8.66
N PRO A 8 -4.40 8.87 -8.84
CA PRO A 8 -5.82 9.09 -8.60
C PRO A 8 -6.10 9.58 -7.18
N GLU A 9 -6.97 10.58 -7.05
CA GLU A 9 -7.49 11.00 -5.74
C GLU A 9 -8.28 9.87 -5.05
N VAL A 10 -8.18 9.83 -3.73
CA VAL A 10 -9.03 8.94 -2.92
C VAL A 10 -10.45 9.48 -2.88
N LYS A 11 -11.42 8.68 -3.37
CA LYS A 11 -12.85 9.00 -3.33
C LYS A 11 -13.62 7.90 -2.63
N VAL A 12 -14.46 8.29 -1.69
CA VAL A 12 -15.37 7.41 -0.94
C VAL A 12 -16.77 7.95 -1.10
N GLU A 13 -17.62 7.22 -1.80
CA GLU A 13 -18.99 7.62 -2.10
C GLU A 13 -19.94 6.65 -1.42
N ARG A 14 -20.63 7.11 -0.39
CA ARG A 14 -21.58 6.29 0.37
C ARG A 14 -22.98 6.42 -0.24
N LEU A 15 -23.58 5.28 -0.53
CA LEU A 15 -24.91 5.12 -1.08
C LEU A 15 -25.76 4.38 -0.05
N GLU A 16 -26.95 4.88 0.23
CA GLU A 16 -27.96 4.15 0.98
C GLU A 16 -28.94 3.50 0.00
N ASN A 17 -29.27 2.23 0.22
CA ASN A 17 -30.28 1.52 -0.56
C ASN A 17 -31.13 0.68 0.37
N GLN A 18 -32.43 1.00 0.48
CA GLN A 18 -33.43 0.20 1.20
C GLN A 18 -32.97 -0.36 2.57
N GLY A 19 -32.37 0.50 3.41
CA GLY A 19 -31.98 0.15 4.77
C GLY A 19 -30.56 -0.42 4.94
N TYR A 20 -29.75 -0.46 3.88
CA TYR A 20 -28.32 -0.75 3.99
C TYR A 20 -27.47 0.32 3.30
N TYR A 21 -26.19 0.40 3.69
CA TYR A 21 -25.21 1.30 3.09
C TYR A 21 -24.19 0.53 2.27
N VAL A 22 -23.84 1.05 1.11
CA VAL A 22 -22.75 0.58 0.24
C VAL A 22 -21.86 1.75 -0.07
N SER A 23 -20.54 1.55 -0.05
CA SER A 23 -19.59 2.58 -0.45
C SER A 23 -18.87 2.18 -1.72
N ARG A 24 -18.75 3.10 -2.68
CA ARG A 24 -17.78 2.99 -3.77
C ARG A 24 -16.47 3.61 -3.31
N LEU A 25 -15.38 2.85 -3.48
CA LEU A 25 -14.03 3.28 -3.15
C LEU A 25 -13.23 3.38 -4.45
N THR A 26 -12.62 4.53 -4.69
CA THR A 26 -11.65 4.75 -5.77
C THR A 26 -10.35 5.23 -5.14
N LEU A 27 -9.26 4.50 -5.39
CA LEU A 27 -7.93 4.76 -4.83
C LEU A 27 -6.83 4.13 -5.68
N SER A 28 -5.61 4.68 -5.61
CA SER A 28 -4.39 4.03 -6.06
C SER A 28 -4.00 2.88 -5.10
N SER A 29 -3.35 1.83 -5.59
CA SER A 29 -2.78 0.77 -4.73
C SER A 29 -1.66 1.28 -3.81
N HIS A 30 -1.09 2.46 -4.11
CA HIS A 30 -0.04 3.12 -3.33
C HIS A 30 -0.60 4.19 -2.38
N THR A 31 -1.89 4.12 -2.06
CA THR A 31 -2.56 5.04 -1.13
C THR A 31 -2.30 4.64 0.32
N GLY A 32 -1.69 5.52 1.12
CA GLY A 32 -1.53 5.32 2.56
C GLY A 32 -0.54 4.20 2.91
N THR A 33 -0.76 3.51 4.04
CA THR A 33 0.02 2.31 4.39
C THR A 33 -0.34 1.18 3.43
N HIS A 34 0.65 0.71 2.65
CA HIS A 34 0.47 -0.31 1.63
C HIS A 34 1.73 -1.19 1.50
N VAL A 35 1.69 -2.15 0.58
CA VAL A 35 2.84 -2.97 0.21
C VAL A 35 3.07 -2.88 -1.29
N ASP A 36 4.34 -2.85 -1.68
CA ASP A 36 4.74 -2.98 -3.06
C ASP A 36 5.06 -4.44 -3.38
N VAL A 37 4.71 -4.85 -4.59
CA VAL A 37 5.04 -6.17 -5.12
C VAL A 37 5.87 -5.99 -6.39
N PRO A 38 6.68 -6.98 -6.81
CA PRO A 38 7.58 -6.81 -7.94
C PRO A 38 6.89 -6.33 -9.23
N ALA A 39 5.65 -6.73 -9.46
CA ALA A 39 4.84 -6.27 -10.60
C ALA A 39 4.61 -4.74 -10.66
N HIS A 40 4.82 -4.01 -9.55
CA HIS A 40 4.74 -2.55 -9.53
C HIS A 40 5.79 -1.88 -10.43
N VAL A 41 6.99 -2.46 -10.50
CA VAL A 41 8.13 -1.89 -11.24
C VAL A 41 8.54 -2.77 -12.42
N PHE A 42 8.45 -4.09 -12.25
CA PHE A 42 8.91 -5.05 -13.23
C PHE A 42 7.72 -5.64 -13.98
N LYS A 43 7.73 -5.53 -15.32
CA LYS A 43 6.65 -6.01 -16.19
C LYS A 43 6.26 -7.47 -15.94
N ASP A 44 7.25 -8.33 -15.71
CA ASP A 44 7.05 -9.77 -15.45
C ASP A 44 7.27 -10.11 -13.95
N GLY A 45 7.17 -9.10 -13.08
CA GLY A 45 7.28 -9.26 -11.64
C GLY A 45 6.08 -10.01 -11.06
N LYS A 46 6.29 -10.66 -9.91
CA LYS A 46 5.22 -11.33 -9.18
C LYS A 46 4.12 -10.36 -8.76
N THR A 47 2.86 -10.75 -8.96
CA THR A 47 1.68 -10.06 -8.45
C THR A 47 1.43 -10.43 -6.98
N LEU A 48 0.57 -9.67 -6.28
CA LEU A 48 0.31 -9.86 -4.85
C LEU A 48 -0.19 -11.26 -4.51
N ASP A 49 -1.09 -11.82 -5.32
CA ASP A 49 -1.65 -13.16 -5.16
C ASP A 49 -0.63 -14.30 -5.35
N GLN A 50 0.54 -13.98 -5.90
CA GLN A 50 1.64 -14.94 -6.09
C GLN A 50 2.66 -14.93 -4.95
N ILE A 51 2.49 -14.04 -3.96
CA ILE A 51 3.36 -13.95 -2.78
C ILE A 51 2.69 -14.69 -1.62
N PRO A 52 3.37 -15.66 -0.98
CA PRO A 52 2.83 -16.36 0.19
C PRO A 52 2.48 -15.37 1.31
N VAL A 53 1.33 -15.56 1.96
CA VAL A 53 0.83 -14.64 3.00
C VAL A 53 1.77 -14.57 4.21
N GLU A 54 2.53 -15.64 4.45
CA GLU A 54 3.52 -15.77 5.52
C GLU A 54 4.65 -14.73 5.38
N MET A 55 4.89 -14.20 4.17
CA MET A 55 5.85 -13.11 3.97
C MET A 55 5.41 -11.80 4.64
N PHE A 56 4.11 -11.63 4.90
CA PHE A 56 3.53 -10.43 5.50
C PHE A 56 3.16 -10.60 6.97
N SER A 57 3.44 -11.77 7.58
CA SER A 57 3.14 -12.05 8.97
C SER A 57 4.28 -12.77 9.66
N GLY A 58 4.88 -12.12 10.65
CA GLY A 58 6.01 -12.70 11.37
C GLY A 58 6.55 -11.77 12.46
N ARG A 59 7.67 -12.19 13.06
CA ARG A 59 8.39 -11.35 14.01
C ARG A 59 9.08 -10.22 13.26
N ALA A 60 8.90 -9.01 13.77
CA ALA A 60 9.57 -7.81 13.27
C ALA A 60 10.28 -7.11 14.43
N TYR A 61 11.32 -6.35 14.09
CA TYR A 61 11.98 -5.43 15.01
C TYR A 61 11.58 -4.00 14.65
N VAL A 62 11.30 -3.19 15.65
CA VAL A 62 11.10 -1.75 15.48
C VAL A 62 12.35 -1.05 15.99
N VAL A 63 13.06 -0.41 15.07
CA VAL A 63 14.25 0.38 15.38
C VAL A 63 13.91 1.84 15.18
N ARG A 64 14.12 2.65 16.21
CA ARG A 64 14.00 4.10 16.10
C ARG A 64 15.30 4.65 15.54
N LEU A 65 15.19 5.41 14.46
CA LEU A 65 16.29 6.14 13.83
C LEU A 65 15.98 7.63 13.92
N GLU A 66 17.00 8.45 14.17
CA GLU A 66 16.84 9.90 14.34
C GLU A 66 17.57 10.62 13.19
N GLU A 67 16.88 11.55 12.52
CA GLU A 67 17.37 12.47 11.48
C GLU A 67 18.52 11.94 10.61
N LEU A 68 18.19 10.99 9.71
CA LEU A 68 19.12 10.44 8.72
C LEU A 68 18.67 10.77 7.30
N ASP A 69 19.60 11.14 6.42
CA ASP A 69 19.33 11.28 4.99
C ASP A 69 19.18 9.91 4.29
N SER A 70 19.85 8.87 4.81
CA SER A 70 19.80 7.51 4.26
C SER A 70 20.16 6.44 5.29
N ILE A 71 19.69 5.22 5.05
CA ILE A 71 20.05 4.01 5.80
C ILE A 71 20.84 3.11 4.84
N ASN A 72 22.08 2.79 5.19
CA ASN A 72 22.98 2.00 4.35
C ASN A 72 23.37 0.70 5.07
N VAL A 73 23.83 -0.27 4.29
CA VAL A 73 24.46 -1.49 4.78
C VAL A 73 25.95 -1.40 4.47
N ASP A 74 26.80 -1.66 5.45
CA ASP A 74 28.24 -1.82 5.21
C ASP A 74 28.45 -3.12 4.44
N VAL A 75 28.94 -3.02 3.21
CA VAL A 75 29.25 -4.16 2.33
C VAL A 75 30.75 -4.37 2.26
#